data_AF-A0A352FHV7-F1
#
_entry.id   AF-A0A352FHV7-F1
#
_cell.length_a   1.000
_cell.length_b   1.000
_cell.length_c   1.000
_cell.angle_alpha   90.00
_cell.angle_beta   90.00
_cell.angle_gamma   90.00
#
_symmetry.space_group_name_H-M   'P 1'
#
loop_
_entity.id
_entity.type
_entity.pdbx_description
1 polymer ?
#
loop_
_entity_poly.entity_id
_entity_poly.type
_entity_poly.pdbx_seq_one_letter_code
_entity_poly.pdbx_strand_id
1 'polypeptide(L)'
;MATESGRITPAREPILTIRLADDVTVECVVDTGFTGALMLPREIIERSSVPIIGKATFQLVSGRFIVASLALVEIDWLGQQRIVRAVISDGVDALIGAEFWMGIPSSLITFAIT
;
A
#
# COMPACT_ATOMS: atom_id res chain seq x y z
N MET A 1 14.93 13.76 -6.01
CA MET A 1 14.77 12.82 -7.14
C MET A 1 13.89 11.69 -6.63
N ALA A 2 13.02 11.14 -7.48
CA ALA A 2 12.23 9.95 -7.18
C ALA A 2 13.17 8.79 -6.77
N THR A 3 12.88 8.11 -5.66
CA THR A 3 13.64 6.97 -5.14
C THR A 3 12.87 5.65 -5.24
N GLU A 4 11.68 5.70 -5.82
CA GLU A 4 10.77 4.58 -5.96
C GLU A 4 11.38 3.55 -6.91
N SER A 5 11.22 2.27 -6.58
CA SER A 5 11.68 1.16 -7.40
C SER A 5 10.59 0.12 -7.52
N GLY A 6 10.62 -0.65 -8.61
CA GLY A 6 9.66 -1.71 -8.85
C GLY A 6 10.23 -2.80 -9.74
N ARG A 7 9.55 -3.95 -9.74
CA ARG A 7 9.87 -5.09 -10.60
C ARG A 7 8.60 -5.87 -10.94
N ILE A 8 8.67 -6.71 -11.96
CA ILE A 8 7.68 -7.75 -12.21
C ILE A 8 8.29 -9.08 -11.75
N THR A 9 7.56 -9.85 -10.93
CA THR A 9 8.01 -11.19 -10.54
C THR A 9 7.87 -12.19 -11.69
N PRO A 10 8.50 -13.38 -11.64
CA PRO A 10 8.24 -14.45 -12.62
C PRO A 10 6.76 -14.88 -12.70
N ALA A 11 6.00 -14.67 -11.61
CA ALA A 11 4.55 -14.89 -11.56
C ALA A 11 3.73 -13.75 -12.18
N ARG A 12 4.40 -12.74 -12.76
CA ARG A 12 3.82 -11.53 -13.36
C ARG A 12 3.15 -10.58 -12.37
N GLU A 13 3.58 -10.61 -11.11
CA GLU A 13 3.09 -9.68 -10.10
C GLU A 13 3.90 -8.37 -10.17
N PRO A 14 3.24 -7.22 -10.32
CA PRO A 14 3.89 -5.93 -10.19
C PRO A 14 4.19 -5.64 -8.72
N ILE A 15 5.48 -5.48 -8.41
CA ILE A 15 5.96 -5.11 -7.08
C ILE A 15 6.50 -3.69 -7.12
N LEU A 16 6.12 -2.88 -6.12
CA LEU A 16 6.69 -1.56 -5.86
C LEU A 16 7.26 -1.51 -4.45
N THR A 17 8.44 -0.93 -4.31
CA THR A 17 8.99 -0.59 -3.01
C THR A 17 8.58 0.82 -2.65
N ILE A 18 7.84 0.97 -1.56
CA ILE A 18 7.52 2.26 -0.96
C ILE A 18 8.36 2.47 0.31
N ARG A 19 8.55 3.72 0.69
CA ARG A 19 9.22 4.09 1.93
C ARG A 19 8.25 4.80 2.85
N LEU A 20 8.17 4.35 4.09
CA LEU A 20 7.43 4.99 5.17
C LEU A 20 8.26 6.13 5.77
N ALA A 21 7.63 7.05 6.51
CA ALA A 21 8.30 8.22 7.08
C ALA A 21 9.43 7.90 8.08
N ASP A 22 9.47 6.70 8.65
CA ASP A 22 10.53 6.20 9.54
C ASP A 22 11.64 5.43 8.80
N ASP A 23 11.77 5.66 7.49
CA ASP A 23 12.71 4.98 6.57
C ASP A 23 12.49 3.46 6.43
N VAL A 24 11.37 2.91 6.95
CA VAL A 24 11.00 1.53 6.70
C VAL A 24 10.59 1.36 5.23
N THR A 25 11.28 0.49 4.51
CA THR A 25 10.94 0.13 3.13
C THR A 25 10.03 -1.09 3.10
N VAL A 26 8.98 -1.03 2.29
CA VAL A 26 7.99 -2.11 2.15
C VAL A 26 7.84 -2.47 0.67
N GLU A 27 8.01 -3.75 0.35
CA GLU A 27 7.65 -4.28 -0.97
C GLU A 27 6.16 -4.56 -1.00
N CYS A 28 5.46 -3.96 -1.95
CA CYS A 28 4.01 -4.07 -2.10
C CYS A 28 3.65 -4.64 -3.47
N VAL A 29 2.69 -5.57 -3.50
CA VAL A 29 2.03 -5.98 -4.74
C VAL A 29 1.06 -4.89 -5.17
N VAL A 30 1.09 -4.48 -6.44
CA VAL A 30 0.05 -3.61 -6.99
C VAL A 30 -1.18 -4.44 -7.33
N ASP A 31 -2.24 -4.26 -6.55
CA ASP A 31 -3.49 -5.01 -6.67
C ASP A 31 -4.62 -4.06 -7.09
N THR A 32 -4.98 -4.11 -8.38
CA THR A 32 -6.08 -3.30 -8.92
C THR A 32 -7.47 -3.76 -8.44
N GLY A 33 -7.58 -4.96 -7.85
CA GLY A 33 -8.79 -5.48 -7.23
C GLY A 33 -9.02 -4.94 -5.81
N PHE A 34 -7.97 -4.40 -5.17
CA PHE A 34 -8.07 -3.75 -3.88
C PHE A 34 -8.42 -2.26 -4.03
N THR A 35 -9.54 -1.84 -3.45
CA THR A 35 -10.04 -0.46 -3.60
C THR A 35 -9.34 0.54 -2.68
N GLY A 36 -8.80 0.11 -1.54
CA GLY A 36 -8.10 0.99 -0.60
C GLY A 36 -6.73 1.45 -1.10
N ALA A 37 -6.05 2.32 -0.35
CA ALA A 37 -4.75 2.84 -0.76
C ALA A 37 -3.63 1.85 -0.45
N LEU A 38 -3.49 1.46 0.82
CA LEU A 38 -2.52 0.47 1.26
C LEU A 38 -3.17 -0.65 2.07
N MET A 39 -2.60 -1.85 1.98
CA MET A 39 -2.77 -2.90 2.98
C MET A 39 -1.38 -3.24 3.50
N LEU A 40 -1.21 -3.26 4.82
CA LEU A 40 0.07 -3.55 5.46
C LEU A 40 -0.08 -4.70 6.47
N PRO A 41 0.86 -5.65 6.50
CA PRO A 41 0.98 -6.63 7.57
C PRO A 41 1.12 -5.94 8.93
N ARG A 42 0.49 -6.52 9.94
CA ARG A 42 0.56 -6.05 11.34
C ARG A 42 2.01 -5.89 11.80
N GLU A 43 2.90 -6.79 11.41
CA GLU A 43 4.31 -6.77 11.79
C GLU A 43 5.02 -5.51 11.29
N ILE A 44 4.62 -4.96 10.13
CA ILE A 44 5.16 -3.70 9.63
C ILE A 44 4.67 -2.54 10.48
N ILE A 45 3.36 -2.54 10.81
CA ILE A 45 2.77 -1.51 11.67
C ILE A 45 3.43 -1.51 13.05
N GLU A 46 3.62 -2.68 13.67
CA GLU A 46 4.24 -2.80 15.00
C GLU A 46 5.71 -2.38 15.05
N ARG A 47 6.42 -2.48 13.92
CA ARG A 47 7.80 -2.02 13.78
C ARG A 47 7.92 -0.52 13.49
N SER A 48 6.79 0.12 13.16
CA SER A 48 6.72 1.53 12.78
C SER A 48 5.95 2.33 13.83
N SER A 49 6.14 3.65 13.88
CA SER A 49 5.37 4.53 14.78
C SER A 49 4.01 4.95 14.19
N VAL A 50 3.40 4.09 13.37
CA VAL A 50 2.20 4.43 12.61
C VAL A 50 0.96 4.42 13.51
N PRO A 51 0.16 5.50 13.54
CA PRO A 51 -1.04 5.58 14.35
C PRO A 51 -2.19 4.73 13.80
N ILE A 52 -2.77 3.89 14.66
CA ILE A 52 -4.05 3.22 14.40
C ILE A 52 -5.18 4.21 14.63
N ILE A 53 -5.98 4.48 13.60
CA ILE A 53 -7.01 5.54 13.61
C ILE A 53 -8.44 5.02 13.75
N GLY A 54 -8.65 3.70 13.68
CA GLY A 54 -9.98 3.11 13.84
C GLY A 54 -10.09 1.71 13.27
N LYS A 55 -11.33 1.33 12.93
CA LYS A 55 -11.67 0.06 12.27
C LYS A 55 -12.65 0.32 11.14
N ALA A 56 -12.58 -0.49 10.10
CA ALA A 56 -13.55 -0.48 9.00
C ALA A 56 -14.01 -1.89 8.67
N THR A 57 -15.24 -1.98 8.16
CA THR A 57 -15.83 -3.23 7.69
C THR A 57 -15.62 -3.36 6.19
N PHE A 58 -15.02 -4.47 5.76
CA PHE A 58 -14.76 -4.77 4.35
C PHE A 58 -15.58 -5.97 3.91
N GLN A 59 -16.11 -5.93 2.68
CA GLN A 59 -16.75 -7.08 2.06
C GLN A 59 -15.73 -7.83 1.20
N LEU A 60 -15.54 -9.11 1.48
CA LEU A 60 -14.70 -10.01 0.69
C LEU A 60 -15.44 -10.49 -0.56
N VAL A 61 -14.69 -11.01 -1.54
CA VAL A 61 -15.22 -11.64 -2.76
C VAL A 61 -16.23 -12.76 -2.45
N SER A 62 -16.07 -13.44 -1.31
CA SER A 62 -17.01 -14.48 -0.87
C SER A 62 -18.35 -13.93 -0.32
N GLY A 63 -18.55 -12.61 -0.33
CA GLY A 63 -19.69 -11.92 0.29
C GLY A 63 -19.62 -11.79 1.82
N ARG A 64 -18.57 -12.31 2.46
CA ARG A 64 -18.36 -12.19 3.91
C ARG A 64 -17.86 -10.81 4.27
N PHE A 65 -18.24 -10.33 5.44
CA PHE A 65 -17.70 -9.08 6.00
C PHE A 65 -16.61 -9.37 7.02
N ILE A 66 -15.53 -8.60 6.97
CA ILE A 66 -14.46 -8.61 7.97
C ILE A 66 -14.32 -7.22 8.59
N VAL A 67 -13.89 -7.15 9.84
CA VAL A 67 -13.53 -5.90 10.50
C VAL A 67 -12.01 -5.85 10.58
N ALA A 68 -11.41 -4.84 9.96
CA ALA A 68 -9.98 -4.63 9.98
C ALA A 68 -9.63 -3.29 10.63
N SER A 69 -8.48 -3.22 11.29
CA SER A 69 -7.96 -1.96 11.83
C SER A 69 -7.47 -1.08 10.68
N LEU A 70 -7.60 0.24 10.85
CA LEU A 70 -7.10 1.23 9.92
C LEU A 70 -5.95 2.01 10.56
N ALA A 71 -4.97 2.36 9.74
CA ALA A 71 -3.83 3.17 10.11
C ALA A 71 -3.70 4.39 9.18
N LEU A 72 -3.13 5.47 9.69
CA LEU A 72 -2.75 6.62 8.88
C LEU A 72 -1.24 6.58 8.64
N VAL A 73 -0.84 6.31 7.41
CA VAL A 73 0.55 6.03 7.05
C VAL A 73 1.11 7.21 6.27
N GLU A 74 2.23 7.73 6.73
CA GLU A 74 3.02 8.70 5.98
C GLU A 74 4.03 7.96 5.11
N ILE A 75 4.02 8.27 3.82
CA ILE A 75 4.89 7.69 2.80
C ILE A 75 5.67 8.78 2.08
N ASP A 76 6.89 8.45 1.68
CA ASP A 76 7.62 9.23 0.68
C ASP A 76 7.31 8.66 -0.70
N TRP A 77 6.70 9.50 -1.54
CA TRP A 77 6.31 9.11 -2.89
C TRP A 77 6.57 10.22 -3.91
N LEU A 78 7.37 9.91 -4.93
CA LEU A 78 7.85 10.79 -5.99
C LEU A 78 8.48 12.08 -5.43
N GLY A 79 9.21 11.94 -4.32
CA GLY A 79 9.83 13.05 -3.61
C GLY A 79 8.86 13.95 -2.84
N GLN A 80 7.63 13.49 -2.60
CA GLN A 80 6.64 14.18 -1.76
C GLN A 80 6.19 13.29 -0.60
N GLN A 81 6.06 13.89 0.57
CA GLN A 81 5.39 13.23 1.69
C GLN A 81 3.88 13.20 1.45
N ARG A 82 3.28 12.03 1.59
CA ARG A 82 1.84 11.82 1.45
C ARG A 82 1.32 11.02 2.64
N ILE A 83 0.10 11.35 3.05
CA ILE A 83 -0.62 10.60 4.07
C ILE A 83 -1.68 9.75 3.38
N VAL A 84 -1.64 8.45 3.61
CA VAL A 84 -2.58 7.48 3.04
C VAL A 84 -3.20 6.60 4.12
N ARG A 85 -4.39 6.07 3.86
CA ARG A 85 -5.01 5.08 4.76
C ARG A 85 -4.47 3.69 4.43
N ALA A 86 -4.02 2.98 5.46
CA ALA A 86 -3.68 1.57 5.35
C ALA A 86 -4.70 0.71 6.10
N VAL A 87 -5.11 -0.39 5.46
CA VAL A 87 -5.79 -1.49 6.12
C VAL A 87 -4.73 -2.38 6.77
N ILE A 88 -4.89 -2.69 8.05
CA ILE A 88 -4.01 -3.60 8.76
C ILE A 88 -4.50 -5.02 8.53
N SER A 89 -3.65 -5.87 7.98
CA SER A 89 -3.91 -7.29 7.74
C SER A 89 -3.11 -8.15 8.71
N ASP A 90 -3.66 -9.30 9.08
CA ASP A 90 -2.92 -10.35 9.78
C ASP A 90 -2.21 -11.31 8.79
N GLY A 91 -2.29 -11.03 7.47
CA GLY A 91 -1.53 -11.71 6.43
C GLY A 91 -0.14 -11.09 6.19
N VAL A 92 0.66 -11.75 5.36
CA VAL A 92 2.07 -11.38 5.13
C VAL A 92 2.29 -10.41 3.96
N ASP A 93 1.33 -10.30 3.04
CA ASP A 93 1.49 -9.49 1.84
C ASP A 93 1.07 -8.04 2.09
N ALA A 94 1.89 -7.11 1.61
CA ALA A 94 1.53 -5.71 1.53
C ALA A 94 0.97 -5.40 0.13
N LEU A 95 -0.10 -4.61 0.06
CA LEU A 95 -0.77 -4.27 -1.20
C LEU A 95 -0.82 -2.76 -1.41
N ILE A 96 -0.71 -2.35 -2.67
CA ILE A 96 -1.07 -1.01 -3.15
C ILE A 96 -2.34 -1.15 -3.98
N GLY A 97 -3.40 -0.46 -3.59
CA GLY A 97 -4.69 -0.50 -4.28
C GLY A 97 -5.03 0.78 -5.04
N ALA A 98 -6.27 0.84 -5.53
CA ALA A 98 -6.74 1.89 -6.43
C ALA A 98 -6.64 3.30 -5.84
N GLU A 99 -7.02 3.48 -4.56
CA GLU A 99 -7.00 4.80 -3.91
C GLU A 99 -5.59 5.42 -3.79
N PHE A 100 -4.52 4.62 -3.81
CA PHE A 100 -3.15 5.12 -3.74
C PHE A 100 -2.81 6.05 -4.92
N TRP A 101 -3.35 5.69 -6.08
CA TRP A 101 -3.14 6.36 -7.36
C TRP A 101 -3.95 7.65 -7.50
N MET A 102 -4.96 7.85 -6.64
CA MET A 102 -5.82 9.02 -6.71
C MET A 102 -5.01 10.31 -6.52
N GLY A 103 -5.18 11.24 -7.45
CA GLY A 103 -4.45 12.51 -7.49
C GLY A 103 -3.04 12.43 -8.07
N ILE A 104 -2.57 11.25 -8.49
CA ILE A 104 -1.31 11.12 -9.25
C ILE A 104 -1.63 11.28 -10.75
N PRO A 105 -0.96 12.20 -11.47
CA PRO A 105 -1.07 12.31 -12.92
C PRO A 105 -0.74 10.98 -13.60
N SER A 106 -1.56 10.54 -14.55
CA SER A 106 -1.30 9.31 -15.31
C SER A 106 0.03 9.33 -16.06
N SER A 107 0.55 10.51 -16.41
CA SER A 107 1.88 10.69 -17.01
C SER A 107 3.03 10.27 -16.09
N LEU A 108 2.82 10.24 -14.77
CA LEU A 108 3.79 9.77 -13.78
C LEU A 108 3.60 8.28 -13.43
N ILE A 109 2.50 7.67 -13.87
CA ILE A 109 2.19 6.25 -13.68
C ILE A 109 2.53 5.52 -14.99
N THR A 110 3.82 5.49 -15.34
CA THR A 110 4.31 4.62 -16.41
C THR A 110 4.96 3.41 -15.78
N PHE A 111 4.20 2.31 -15.65
CA PHE A 111 4.80 1.02 -15.39
C PHE A 111 5.46 0.55 -16.67
N ALA A 112 6.79 0.60 -16.72
CA ALA A 112 7.56 0.00 -17.82
C ALA A 112 7.42 -1.54 -17.70
N ILE A 113 6.33 -2.08 -18.25
CA ILE A 113 6.18 -3.52 -18.48
C ILE A 113 7.11 -3.83 -19.65
N THR A 114 8.33 -4.27 -19.35
CA THR A 114 9.28 -4.77 -20.35
C THR A 114 9.38 -6.27 -20.20
#